data_AF-A0A8T5JBL9-F1
#
_entry.id   AF-A0A8T5JBL9-F1
#
_cell.length_a   1.000
_cell.length_b   1.000
_cell.length_c   1.000
_cell.angle_alpha   90.00
_cell.angle_beta   90.00
_cell.angle_gamma   90.00
#
_symmetry.space_group_name_H-M   'P 1'
#
loop_
_entity.id
_entity.type
_entity.pdbx_description
1 polymer ?
#
loop_
_entity_poly.entity_id
_entity_poly.type
_entity_poly.pdbx_seq_one_letter_code
_entity_poly.pdbx_strand_id
1 'polypeptide(L)'
;MDFNAKFEPKENKIIHGAGQSLEAFSNYWNAVEDYKPAMYMTYAKIPKIQKWIETMKIESKKFPNIILQIGLKILDSKGEDLTLEVLGGKYDKDLNEFFKTIKEFENPVFLRIGYEFDKRGKYDSKNFILAWKYIVDMYKKMGVKNIATVWCAAPYNGTEPVEPYYPGDKYVDWFGIDIFLSRHLSRKYDPIEKFLELAIEHKKPVMVGESTPAEVGVLEGEKSWGNWFEKYFRWINSHKQIKAFCYINWDWAIDKTWGSPGTWGNCRIEENEIVRKKFVRELGNPKYIHNQKMEDFLGKVYTY
;
A
#
# COMPACT_ATOMS: atom_id res chain seq x y z
N MET A 1 -4.95 -16.60 -10.60
CA MET A 1 -5.05 -15.73 -11.80
C MET A 1 -3.79 -14.93 -11.79
N ASP A 2 -3.01 -14.96 -12.88
CA ASP A 2 -1.71 -14.30 -12.94
C ASP A 2 -1.70 -13.35 -14.15
N PHE A 3 -1.31 -12.11 -13.92
CA PHE A 3 -1.35 -11.01 -14.90
C PHE A 3 0.01 -10.71 -15.54
N ASN A 4 1.07 -11.34 -15.04
CA ASN A 4 2.47 -11.10 -15.42
C ASN A 4 2.93 -9.66 -15.19
N ALA A 5 2.38 -9.01 -14.17
CA ALA A 5 2.83 -7.71 -13.74
C ALA A 5 4.16 -7.80 -12.97
N LYS A 6 4.88 -6.69 -12.90
CA LYS A 6 6.17 -6.61 -12.22
C LYS A 6 6.03 -6.93 -10.73
N PHE A 7 6.85 -7.86 -10.23
CA PHE A 7 6.79 -8.38 -8.86
C PHE A 7 5.47 -9.07 -8.47
N GLU A 8 4.65 -9.47 -9.44
CA GLU A 8 3.44 -10.24 -9.16
C GLU A 8 3.77 -11.68 -8.75
N PRO A 9 3.33 -12.12 -7.56
CA PRO A 9 3.51 -13.50 -7.17
C PRO A 9 2.54 -14.42 -7.94
N LYS A 10 3.05 -15.57 -8.36
CA LYS A 10 2.30 -16.59 -9.11
C LYS A 10 1.36 -17.38 -8.19
N GLU A 11 0.49 -18.21 -8.79
CA GLU A 11 -0.22 -19.29 -8.08
C GLU A 11 -1.07 -18.85 -6.87
N ASN A 12 -1.87 -17.79 -7.03
CA ASN A 12 -2.74 -17.22 -5.98
C ASN A 12 -2.00 -16.86 -4.67
N LYS A 13 -0.67 -16.71 -4.69
CA LYS A 13 0.10 -16.24 -3.55
C LYS A 13 -0.16 -14.76 -3.31
N ILE A 14 0.00 -14.34 -2.05
CA ILE A 14 -0.30 -12.98 -1.60
C ILE A 14 0.86 -12.45 -0.74
N ILE A 15 1.43 -11.31 -1.11
CA ILE A 15 2.51 -10.66 -0.34
C ILE A 15 1.92 -10.08 0.95
N HIS A 16 2.48 -10.49 2.10
CA HIS A 16 2.12 -9.98 3.41
C HIS A 16 2.98 -8.76 3.76
N GLY A 17 2.35 -7.61 3.99
CA GLY A 17 3.00 -6.38 4.45
C GLY A 17 2.33 -5.73 5.65
N ALA A 18 3.02 -4.77 6.25
CA ALA A 18 2.50 -3.95 7.34
C ALA A 18 3.13 -2.56 7.39
N GLY A 19 2.56 -1.67 8.18
CA GLY A 19 3.02 -0.29 8.35
C GLY A 19 2.36 0.46 9.51
N GLN A 20 2.52 1.77 9.63
CA GLN A 20 3.13 2.69 8.65
C GLN A 20 4.27 3.55 9.19
N SER A 21 4.72 3.29 10.41
CA SER A 21 5.90 3.92 11.01
C SER A 21 6.84 2.83 11.52
N LEU A 22 8.08 3.20 11.84
CA LEU A 22 9.05 2.24 12.37
C LEU A 22 8.54 1.53 13.63
N GLU A 23 7.96 2.29 14.55
CA GLU A 23 7.43 1.74 15.81
C GLU A 23 6.29 0.76 15.52
N ALA A 24 5.31 1.18 14.74
CA ALA A 24 4.17 0.35 14.34
C ALA A 24 4.61 -0.95 13.67
N PHE A 25 5.55 -0.84 12.72
CA PHE A 25 6.06 -1.96 11.97
C PHE A 25 6.92 -2.89 12.84
N SER A 26 7.73 -2.34 13.76
CA SER A 26 8.54 -3.14 14.70
C SER A 26 7.66 -3.92 15.68
N ASN A 27 6.61 -3.28 16.19
CA ASN A 27 5.66 -3.94 17.10
C ASN A 27 4.92 -5.07 16.36
N TYR A 28 4.41 -4.78 15.15
CA TYR A 28 3.77 -5.78 14.31
C TYR A 28 4.72 -6.93 13.94
N TRP A 29 5.96 -6.63 13.56
CA TRP A 29 7.00 -7.60 13.25
C TRP A 29 7.16 -8.61 14.39
N ASN A 30 7.15 -8.15 15.65
CA ASN A 30 7.22 -9.03 16.80
C ASN A 30 5.90 -9.77 17.05
N ALA A 31 4.76 -9.08 16.89
CA ALA A 31 3.43 -9.63 17.14
C ALA A 31 3.11 -10.86 16.28
N VAL A 32 3.61 -10.90 15.04
CA VAL A 32 3.31 -11.99 14.07
C VAL A 32 4.24 -13.20 14.14
N GLU A 33 5.11 -13.29 15.16
CA GLU A 33 5.94 -14.48 15.43
C GLU A 33 6.79 -14.87 14.21
N ASP A 34 6.62 -16.07 13.64
CA ASP A 34 7.41 -16.55 12.51
C ASP A 34 6.99 -15.95 11.17
N TYR A 35 5.81 -15.33 11.09
CA TYR A 35 5.22 -14.82 9.84
C TYR A 35 5.57 -13.37 9.56
N LYS A 36 6.87 -13.04 9.68
CA LYS A 36 7.39 -11.67 9.51
C LYS A 36 6.92 -11.06 8.19
N PRO A 37 6.45 -9.80 8.16
CA PRO A 37 5.99 -9.17 6.92
C PRO A 37 7.12 -9.06 5.89
N ALA A 38 6.84 -9.40 4.64
CA ALA A 38 7.77 -9.23 3.52
C ALA A 38 7.95 -7.76 3.13
N MET A 39 6.95 -6.93 3.41
CA MET A 39 6.84 -5.57 2.91
C MET A 39 6.59 -4.56 4.03
N TYR A 40 7.37 -3.48 4.02
CA TYR A 40 7.26 -2.36 4.95
C TYR A 40 6.65 -1.15 4.23
N MET A 41 5.47 -0.72 4.70
CA MET A 41 4.75 0.46 4.22
C MET A 41 5.26 1.73 4.90
N THR A 42 5.64 2.71 4.08
CA THR A 42 6.17 4.02 4.48
C THR A 42 5.66 5.13 3.56
N TYR A 43 5.80 6.39 3.97
CA TYR A 43 5.33 7.55 3.20
C TYR A 43 6.45 8.55 2.93
N ALA A 44 6.66 8.84 1.64
CA ALA A 44 7.43 9.98 1.18
C ALA A 44 6.47 11.10 0.79
N LYS A 45 6.90 12.35 0.92
CA LYS A 45 6.06 13.50 0.52
C LYS A 45 6.90 14.61 -0.06
N ILE A 46 6.42 15.20 -1.13
CA ILE A 46 6.91 16.49 -1.62
C ILE A 46 6.30 17.59 -0.71
N PRO A 47 7.05 18.62 -0.29
CA PRO A 47 8.47 18.91 -0.56
C PRO A 47 9.46 18.38 0.52
N LYS A 48 9.07 17.36 1.30
CA LYS A 48 9.86 16.84 2.44
C LYS A 48 10.49 15.48 2.16
N ILE A 49 10.89 15.22 0.91
CA ILE A 49 11.47 13.94 0.48
C ILE A 49 12.76 13.63 1.23
N GLN A 50 13.60 14.63 1.50
CA GLN A 50 14.89 14.44 2.16
C GLN A 50 14.75 13.78 3.54
N LYS A 51 13.71 14.17 4.30
CA LYS A 51 13.40 13.53 5.59
C LYS A 51 13.15 12.03 5.43
N TRP A 52 12.44 11.62 4.36
CA TRP A 52 12.20 10.21 4.08
C TRP A 52 13.50 9.48 3.71
N ILE A 53 14.37 10.09 2.90
CA ILE A 53 15.67 9.51 2.53
C ILE A 53 16.52 9.22 3.78
N GLU A 54 16.68 10.20 4.66
CA GLU A 54 17.43 10.06 5.90
C GLU A 54 16.85 8.97 6.81
N THR A 55 15.53 8.94 6.94
CA THR A 55 14.81 7.93 7.71
C THR A 55 15.08 6.52 7.15
N MET A 56 14.89 6.33 5.84
CA MET A 56 14.99 4.99 5.24
C MET A 56 16.41 4.45 5.15
N LYS A 57 17.45 5.30 5.15
CA LYS A 57 18.85 4.86 5.29
C LYS A 57 19.13 4.14 6.61
N ILE A 58 18.32 4.39 7.63
CA ILE A 58 18.43 3.80 8.97
C ILE A 58 17.42 2.67 9.12
N GLU A 59 16.14 2.94 8.83
CA GLU A 59 15.06 2.01 9.16
C GLU A 59 15.09 0.73 8.31
N SER A 60 15.39 0.84 7.01
CA SER A 60 15.45 -0.33 6.13
C SER A 60 16.49 -1.37 6.57
N LYS A 61 17.60 -0.93 7.19
CA LYS A 61 18.67 -1.80 7.66
C LYS A 61 18.28 -2.65 8.88
N LYS A 62 17.18 -2.30 9.56
CA LYS A 62 16.68 -3.06 10.71
C LYS A 62 15.93 -4.33 10.30
N PHE A 63 15.51 -4.42 9.04
CA PHE A 63 14.69 -5.51 8.53
C PHE A 63 15.36 -6.14 7.31
N PRO A 64 15.93 -7.36 7.44
CA PRO A 64 16.61 -8.00 6.32
C PRO A 64 15.61 -8.33 5.20
N ASN A 65 16.08 -8.30 3.95
CA ASN A 65 15.31 -8.67 2.75
C ASN A 65 13.97 -7.94 2.58
N ILE A 66 13.81 -6.76 3.16
CA ILE A 66 12.52 -6.07 3.17
C ILE A 66 12.19 -5.48 1.80
N ILE A 67 10.93 -5.58 1.38
CA ILE A 67 10.34 -4.86 0.25
C ILE A 67 9.78 -3.54 0.78
N LEU A 68 9.92 -2.44 0.04
CA LEU A 68 9.27 -1.19 0.43
C LEU A 68 7.97 -0.99 -0.34
N GLN A 69 6.91 -0.61 0.37
CA GLN A 69 5.76 0.04 -0.23
C GLN A 69 5.81 1.51 0.17
N ILE A 70 5.89 2.40 -0.82
CA ILE A 70 6.06 3.83 -0.58
C ILE A 70 4.84 4.58 -1.10
N GLY A 71 4.08 5.22 -0.21
CA GLY A 71 3.12 6.25 -0.58
C GLY A 71 3.85 7.56 -0.88
N LEU A 72 3.86 8.01 -2.14
CA LEU A 72 4.44 9.30 -2.52
C LEU A 72 3.34 10.36 -2.59
N LYS A 73 3.26 11.21 -1.56
CA LYS A 73 2.32 12.33 -1.50
C LYS A 73 2.81 13.49 -2.37
N ILE A 74 1.97 13.92 -3.31
CA ILE A 74 2.18 15.09 -4.20
C ILE A 74 1.24 16.24 -3.83
N LEU A 75 1.12 16.50 -2.53
CA LEU A 75 0.34 17.62 -1.98
C LEU A 75 1.20 18.40 -0.99
N ASP A 76 0.92 19.69 -0.86
CA ASP A 76 1.61 20.53 0.11
C ASP A 76 1.17 20.23 1.56
N SER A 77 1.64 21.05 2.52
CA SER A 77 1.26 20.91 3.93
C SER A 77 -0.21 21.24 4.23
N LYS A 78 -0.89 21.99 3.36
CA LYS A 78 -2.30 22.35 3.47
C LYS A 78 -3.21 21.36 2.73
N GLY A 79 -2.64 20.49 1.91
CA GLY A 79 -3.37 19.51 1.11
C GLY A 79 -3.64 19.97 -0.33
N GLU A 80 -2.97 21.04 -0.79
CA GLU A 80 -3.12 21.58 -2.14
C GLU A 80 -2.36 20.75 -3.18
N ASP A 81 -2.92 20.69 -4.39
CA ASP A 81 -2.40 19.94 -5.54
C ASP A 81 -1.06 20.50 -6.04
N LEU A 82 0.03 19.71 -5.95
CA LEU A 82 1.36 20.08 -6.45
C LEU A 82 1.68 19.53 -7.84
N THR A 83 0.72 18.92 -8.55
CA THR A 83 0.97 18.29 -9.86
C THR A 83 1.57 19.25 -10.90
N LEU A 84 1.10 20.50 -10.96
CA LEU A 84 1.67 21.51 -11.86
C LEU A 84 3.10 21.92 -11.47
N GLU A 85 3.40 21.99 -10.18
CA GLU A 85 4.77 22.30 -9.72
C GLU A 85 5.74 21.14 -10.01
N VAL A 86 5.28 19.90 -9.89
CA VAL A 86 6.01 18.70 -10.31
C VAL A 86 6.28 18.75 -11.82
N LEU A 87 5.26 19.05 -12.63
CA LEU A 87 5.39 19.17 -14.08
C LEU A 87 6.32 20.31 -14.53
N GLY A 88 6.36 21.39 -13.75
CA GLY A 88 7.29 22.51 -13.95
C GLY A 88 8.72 22.23 -13.51
N GLY A 89 9.02 21.02 -13.01
CA GLY A 89 10.37 20.61 -12.60
C GLY A 89 10.84 21.18 -11.26
N LYS A 90 9.97 21.86 -10.49
CA LYS A 90 10.33 22.48 -9.20
C LYS A 90 10.92 21.48 -8.20
N TYR A 91 10.49 20.23 -8.30
CA TYR A 91 10.88 19.13 -7.40
C TYR A 91 11.80 18.10 -8.04
N ASP A 92 12.35 18.36 -9.23
CA ASP A 92 13.20 17.41 -9.95
C ASP A 92 14.44 17.01 -9.15
N LYS A 93 15.07 17.96 -8.44
CA LYS A 93 16.24 17.64 -7.60
C LYS A 93 15.90 16.63 -6.52
N ASP A 94 14.83 16.88 -5.77
CA ASP A 94 14.38 16.00 -4.69
C ASP A 94 13.95 14.63 -5.22
N LEU A 95 13.22 14.59 -6.35
CA LEU A 95 12.81 13.35 -7.00
C LEU A 95 14.01 12.55 -7.54
N ASN A 96 15.03 13.21 -8.10
CA ASN A 96 16.26 12.55 -8.52
C ASN A 96 16.98 11.91 -7.31
N GLU A 97 17.08 12.61 -6.18
CA GLU A 97 17.70 12.05 -4.97
C GLU A 97 16.87 10.89 -4.38
N PHE A 98 15.54 10.99 -4.42
CA PHE A 98 14.62 9.92 -4.04
C PHE A 98 14.83 8.66 -4.88
N PHE A 99 14.83 8.79 -6.21
CA PHE A 99 15.00 7.66 -7.11
C PHE A 99 16.41 7.08 -7.10
N LYS A 100 17.43 7.90 -6.86
CA LYS A 100 18.80 7.41 -6.60
C LYS A 100 18.83 6.55 -5.33
N THR A 101 18.20 7.01 -4.26
CA THR A 101 18.11 6.25 -2.98
C THR A 101 17.38 4.93 -3.19
N ILE A 102 16.28 4.90 -3.95
CA ILE A 102 15.57 3.66 -4.28
C ILE A 102 16.44 2.72 -5.13
N LYS A 103 17.21 3.25 -6.08
CA LYS A 103 18.13 2.45 -6.90
C LYS A 103 19.20 1.77 -6.04
N GLU A 104 19.76 2.49 -5.07
CA GLU A 104 20.76 1.98 -4.12
C GLU A 104 20.18 0.97 -3.11
N PHE A 105 18.86 0.98 -2.90
CA PHE A 105 18.19 0.02 -2.02
C PHE A 105 18.09 -1.39 -2.61
N GLU A 106 18.15 -1.52 -3.95
CA GLU A 106 18.17 -2.75 -4.76
C GLU A 106 16.93 -3.66 -4.66
N ASN A 107 16.39 -3.88 -3.46
CA ASN A 107 15.19 -4.67 -3.22
C ASN A 107 13.96 -4.08 -3.93
N PRO A 108 12.93 -4.91 -4.20
CA PRO A 108 11.69 -4.46 -4.81
C PRO A 108 11.03 -3.31 -4.04
N VAL A 109 10.45 -2.38 -4.81
CA VAL A 109 9.70 -1.23 -4.32
C VAL A 109 8.36 -1.13 -5.04
N PHE A 110 7.28 -1.02 -4.27
CA PHE A 110 5.95 -0.68 -4.73
C PHE A 110 5.67 0.80 -4.48
N LEU A 111 5.62 1.60 -5.55
CA LEU A 111 5.48 3.06 -5.45
C LEU A 111 4.04 3.49 -5.74
N ARG A 112 3.32 3.93 -4.70
CA ARG A 112 1.97 4.50 -4.77
C ARG A 112 2.05 6.02 -4.97
N ILE A 113 2.10 6.46 -6.23
CA ILE A 113 2.22 7.88 -6.59
C ILE A 113 0.86 8.57 -6.41
N GLY A 114 0.80 9.62 -5.59
CA GLY A 114 -0.43 10.40 -5.37
C GLY A 114 -1.61 9.54 -4.89
N TYR A 115 -1.33 8.60 -3.99
CA TYR A 115 -2.29 7.63 -3.43
C TYR A 115 -3.61 8.26 -2.96
N GLU A 116 -4.71 7.49 -3.00
CA GLU A 116 -6.10 7.93 -2.80
C GLU A 116 -6.44 9.13 -3.71
N PHE A 117 -6.12 9.04 -5.00
CA PHE A 117 -6.27 10.14 -5.95
C PHE A 117 -7.74 10.53 -6.19
N ASP A 118 -8.67 9.61 -5.92
CA ASP A 118 -10.10 9.70 -6.15
C ASP A 118 -10.85 10.48 -5.07
N LYS A 119 -10.15 10.96 -4.03
CA LYS A 119 -10.74 11.86 -3.05
C LYS A 119 -11.14 13.18 -3.74
N ARG A 120 -12.40 13.57 -3.55
CA ARG A 120 -13.00 14.76 -4.17
C ARG A 120 -12.14 16.02 -4.02
N GLY A 121 -11.83 16.64 -5.16
CA GLY A 121 -11.06 17.88 -5.23
C GLY A 121 -9.59 17.76 -4.86
N LYS A 122 -9.05 16.54 -4.65
CA LYS A 122 -7.66 16.35 -4.25
C LYS A 122 -6.66 16.64 -5.37
N TYR A 123 -7.03 16.27 -6.60
CA TYR A 123 -6.21 16.47 -7.79
C TYR A 123 -7.06 16.89 -8.99
N ASP A 124 -6.54 17.78 -9.83
CA ASP A 124 -7.00 17.88 -11.20
C ASP A 124 -6.58 16.61 -11.97
N SER A 125 -7.53 15.93 -12.60
CA SER A 125 -7.30 14.62 -13.21
C SER A 125 -6.33 14.66 -14.39
N LYS A 126 -6.33 15.74 -15.18
CA LYS A 126 -5.40 15.90 -16.30
C LYS A 126 -3.98 16.13 -15.80
N ASN A 127 -3.82 17.02 -14.82
CA ASN A 127 -2.51 17.30 -14.24
C ASN A 127 -1.98 16.07 -13.47
N PHE A 128 -2.85 15.31 -12.81
CA PHE A 128 -2.49 14.04 -12.17
C PHE A 128 -1.92 13.03 -13.16
N ILE A 129 -2.60 12.80 -14.30
CA ILE A 129 -2.11 11.88 -15.34
C ILE A 129 -0.75 12.33 -15.87
N LEU A 130 -0.59 13.63 -16.14
CA LEU A 130 0.67 14.18 -16.65
C LEU A 130 1.79 14.03 -15.62
N ALA A 131 1.55 14.40 -14.35
CA ALA A 131 2.53 14.30 -13.28
C ALA A 131 2.92 12.85 -12.99
N TRP A 132 1.95 11.92 -13.03
CA TRP A 132 2.21 10.49 -12.93
C TRP A 132 3.20 10.04 -14.01
N LYS A 133 2.89 10.32 -15.28
CA LYS A 133 3.74 9.94 -16.41
C LYS A 133 5.13 10.56 -16.31
N TYR A 134 5.20 11.84 -15.92
CA TYR A 134 6.44 12.57 -15.71
C TYR A 134 7.35 11.90 -14.67
N ILE A 135 6.81 11.57 -13.50
CA ILE A 135 7.52 10.88 -12.42
C ILE A 135 7.97 9.47 -12.87
N VAL A 136 7.10 8.73 -13.58
CA VAL A 136 7.42 7.39 -14.08
C VAL A 136 8.53 7.42 -15.13
N ASP A 137 8.47 8.35 -16.08
CA ASP A 137 9.48 8.50 -17.12
C ASP A 137 10.83 8.97 -16.53
N MET A 138 10.80 9.77 -15.47
CA MET A 138 12.01 10.20 -14.75
C MET A 138 12.80 9.00 -14.21
N TYR A 139 12.20 8.15 -13.36
CA TYR A 139 12.95 7.03 -12.78
C TYR A 139 13.35 5.99 -13.83
N LYS A 140 12.54 5.82 -14.89
CA LYS A 140 12.88 4.94 -16.02
C LYS A 140 14.12 5.46 -16.76
N LYS A 141 14.20 6.76 -17.06
CA LYS A 141 15.38 7.40 -17.68
C LYS A 141 16.64 7.28 -16.80
N MET A 142 16.48 7.32 -15.48
CA MET A 142 17.58 7.10 -14.52
C MET A 142 18.02 5.62 -14.41
N GLY A 143 17.32 4.71 -15.10
CA GLY A 143 17.60 3.28 -15.07
C GLY A 143 17.26 2.64 -13.72
N VAL A 144 16.28 3.15 -12.98
CA VAL A 144 15.79 2.52 -11.74
C VAL A 144 14.87 1.36 -12.13
N LYS A 145 15.34 0.14 -11.89
CA LYS A 145 14.67 -1.08 -12.35
C LYS A 145 13.88 -1.80 -11.26
N ASN A 146 14.02 -1.44 -10.00
CA ASN A 146 13.40 -2.12 -8.86
C ASN A 146 12.05 -1.53 -8.42
N ILE A 147 11.43 -0.64 -9.21
CA ILE A 147 10.11 -0.04 -8.91
C ILE A 147 8.98 -0.71 -9.70
N ALA A 148 7.89 -1.09 -9.03
CA ALA A 148 6.57 -1.32 -9.61
C ALA A 148 5.62 -0.18 -9.19
N THR A 149 4.92 0.44 -10.14
CA THR A 149 4.00 1.55 -9.85
C THR A 149 2.61 1.04 -9.47
N VAL A 150 2.00 1.66 -8.45
CA VAL A 150 0.72 1.22 -7.88
C VAL A 150 -0.30 2.36 -7.95
N TRP A 151 -1.29 2.26 -8.84
CA TRP A 151 -2.35 3.25 -9.03
C TRP A 151 -3.43 3.04 -7.96
N CYS A 152 -3.30 3.76 -6.85
CA CYS A 152 -4.00 3.46 -5.61
C CYS A 152 -5.18 4.41 -5.33
N ALA A 153 -6.39 3.86 -5.26
CA ALA A 153 -7.63 4.57 -4.93
C ALA A 153 -8.16 4.18 -3.54
N ALA A 154 -9.08 4.96 -3.00
CA ALA A 154 -9.90 4.61 -1.83
C ALA A 154 -11.39 4.77 -2.16
N PRO A 155 -11.95 3.95 -3.07
CA PRO A 155 -13.27 4.19 -3.62
C PRO A 155 -14.37 3.94 -2.59
N TYR A 156 -15.23 4.94 -2.40
CA TYR A 156 -16.44 4.85 -1.57
C TYR A 156 -17.55 5.74 -2.13
N ASN A 157 -18.76 5.62 -1.60
CA ASN A 157 -19.87 6.47 -1.99
C ASN A 157 -19.54 7.96 -1.75
N GLY A 158 -19.31 8.72 -2.83
CA GLY A 158 -18.96 10.13 -2.78
C GLY A 158 -17.52 10.47 -3.18
N THR A 159 -16.68 9.46 -3.51
CA THR A 159 -15.43 9.71 -4.24
C THR A 159 -15.68 10.03 -5.71
N GLU A 160 -14.69 10.64 -6.35
CA GLU A 160 -14.70 10.88 -7.79
C GLU A 160 -14.55 9.55 -8.55
N PRO A 161 -15.05 9.46 -9.80
CA PRO A 161 -14.75 8.32 -10.67
C PRO A 161 -13.23 8.20 -10.88
N VAL A 162 -12.73 6.97 -10.98
CA VAL A 162 -11.28 6.72 -11.05
C VAL A 162 -10.74 6.85 -12.47
N GLU A 163 -11.54 6.52 -13.47
CA GLU A 163 -11.16 6.44 -14.89
C GLU A 163 -10.53 7.73 -15.43
N PRO A 164 -11.02 8.94 -15.09
CA PRO A 164 -10.40 10.19 -15.51
C PRO A 164 -8.96 10.38 -15.01
N TYR A 165 -8.52 9.65 -13.99
CA TYR A 165 -7.16 9.71 -13.42
C TYR A 165 -6.23 8.63 -13.98
N TYR A 166 -6.70 7.76 -14.87
CA TYR A 166 -5.94 6.59 -15.32
C TYR A 166 -4.85 6.96 -16.33
N PRO A 167 -3.55 6.75 -16.04
CA PRO A 167 -2.47 7.18 -16.93
C PRO A 167 -2.20 6.18 -18.08
N GLY A 168 -2.88 5.03 -18.10
CA GLY A 168 -2.75 3.99 -19.12
C GLY A 168 -1.88 2.81 -18.69
N ASP A 169 -2.14 1.63 -19.27
CA ASP A 169 -1.54 0.34 -18.86
C ASP A 169 -0.02 0.30 -18.85
N LYS A 170 0.64 1.11 -19.69
CA LYS A 170 2.11 1.19 -19.81
C LYS A 170 2.79 1.91 -18.63
N TYR A 171 2.00 2.65 -17.84
CA TYR A 171 2.46 3.48 -16.72
C TYR A 171 2.05 2.92 -15.36
N VAL A 172 1.23 1.87 -15.33
CA VAL A 172 0.70 1.24 -14.13
C VAL A 172 1.09 -0.24 -14.12
N ASP A 173 1.87 -0.66 -13.13
CA ASP A 173 2.15 -2.08 -12.92
C ASP A 173 1.02 -2.76 -12.13
N TRP A 174 0.47 -2.06 -11.13
CA TRP A 174 -0.53 -2.57 -10.18
C TRP A 174 -1.67 -1.59 -9.96
N PHE A 175 -2.87 -2.11 -9.71
CA PHE A 175 -3.92 -1.34 -9.07
C PHE A 175 -3.73 -1.41 -7.56
N GLY A 176 -4.09 -0.34 -6.86
CA GLY A 176 -4.06 -0.26 -5.40
C GLY A 176 -5.43 0.13 -4.85
N ILE A 177 -5.81 -0.45 -3.72
CA ILE A 177 -7.05 -0.11 -3.03
C ILE A 177 -6.85 0.00 -1.52
N ASP A 178 -7.41 1.03 -0.90
CA ASP A 178 -7.35 1.24 0.54
C ASP A 178 -8.67 0.82 1.22
N ILE A 179 -8.60 0.02 2.28
CA ILE A 179 -9.73 -0.72 2.86
C ILE A 179 -9.80 -0.53 4.37
N PHE A 180 -10.81 0.21 4.85
CA PHE A 180 -10.92 0.57 6.26
C PHE A 180 -12.17 0.03 6.96
N LEU A 181 -13.35 0.18 6.37
CA LEU A 181 -14.61 -0.04 7.10
C LEU A 181 -15.20 -1.41 6.80
N SER A 182 -15.89 -2.02 7.77
CA SER A 182 -16.48 -3.36 7.59
C SER A 182 -17.41 -3.46 6.38
N ARG A 183 -18.08 -2.36 6.01
CA ARG A 183 -18.94 -2.28 4.82
C ARG A 183 -18.17 -2.40 3.50
N HIS A 184 -16.90 -2.02 3.47
CA HIS A 184 -16.02 -2.13 2.30
C HIS A 184 -15.74 -3.59 1.92
N LEU A 185 -15.88 -4.52 2.87
CA LEU A 185 -15.59 -5.95 2.71
C LEU A 185 -16.79 -6.75 2.16
N SER A 186 -17.87 -6.06 1.79
CA SER A 186 -19.07 -6.68 1.24
C SER A 186 -19.00 -6.76 -0.28
N ARG A 187 -19.30 -7.94 -0.84
CA ARG A 187 -19.51 -8.17 -2.29
C ARG A 187 -20.65 -7.35 -2.91
N LYS A 188 -21.37 -6.57 -2.10
CA LYS A 188 -22.44 -5.65 -2.51
C LYS A 188 -22.03 -4.17 -2.40
N TYR A 189 -20.76 -3.89 -2.08
CA TYR A 189 -20.26 -2.53 -1.97
C TYR A 189 -19.67 -2.08 -3.31
N ASP A 190 -20.55 -1.57 -4.18
CA ASP A 190 -20.26 -1.28 -5.59
C ASP A 190 -18.96 -0.51 -5.87
N PRO A 191 -18.59 0.57 -5.15
CA PRO A 191 -17.37 1.32 -5.49
C PRO A 191 -16.11 0.47 -5.51
N ILE A 192 -16.00 -0.46 -4.56
CA ILE A 192 -14.84 -1.35 -4.43
C ILE A 192 -14.92 -2.48 -5.46
N GLU A 193 -16.09 -3.08 -5.61
CA GLU A 193 -16.29 -4.20 -6.53
C GLU A 193 -16.06 -3.78 -7.99
N LYS A 194 -16.55 -2.60 -8.39
CA LYS A 194 -16.30 -2.04 -9.72
C LYS A 194 -14.82 -1.72 -9.95
N PHE A 195 -14.11 -1.21 -8.94
CA PHE A 195 -12.66 -0.98 -9.04
C PHE A 195 -11.88 -2.29 -9.22
N LEU A 196 -12.30 -3.34 -8.52
CA LEU A 196 -11.72 -4.67 -8.65
C LEU A 196 -12.02 -5.34 -10.01
N GLU A 197 -13.19 -5.08 -10.59
CA GLU A 197 -13.55 -5.49 -11.96
C GLU A 197 -12.70 -4.73 -13.00
N LEU A 198 -12.55 -3.42 -12.85
CA LEU A 198 -11.69 -2.60 -13.71
C LEU A 198 -10.23 -3.08 -13.70
N ALA A 199 -9.71 -3.52 -12.54
CA ALA A 199 -8.38 -4.10 -12.47
C ALA A 199 -8.26 -5.38 -13.33
N ILE A 200 -9.29 -6.23 -13.35
CA ILE A 200 -9.33 -7.44 -14.20
C ILE A 200 -9.37 -7.04 -15.68
N GLU A 201 -10.20 -6.06 -16.05
CA GLU A 201 -10.30 -5.56 -17.43
C GLU A 201 -8.95 -5.04 -17.96
N HIS A 202 -8.23 -4.29 -17.12
CA HIS A 202 -6.88 -3.79 -17.40
C HIS A 202 -5.77 -4.84 -17.19
N LYS A 203 -6.13 -6.07 -16.81
CA LYS A 203 -5.21 -7.19 -16.54
C LYS A 203 -4.13 -6.78 -15.54
N LYS A 204 -4.51 -6.21 -14.41
CA LYS A 204 -3.61 -5.77 -13.34
C LYS A 204 -3.89 -6.52 -12.03
N PRO A 205 -2.85 -6.96 -11.32
CA PRO A 205 -3.03 -7.39 -9.93
C PRO A 205 -3.38 -6.19 -9.05
N VAL A 206 -4.02 -6.49 -7.94
CA VAL A 206 -4.45 -5.52 -6.93
C VAL A 206 -3.63 -5.69 -5.66
N MET A 207 -3.13 -4.58 -5.14
CA MET A 207 -2.58 -4.45 -3.81
C MET A 207 -3.64 -3.81 -2.89
N VAL A 208 -3.96 -4.44 -1.76
CA VAL A 208 -4.62 -3.73 -0.65
C VAL A 208 -3.55 -2.85 0.00
N GLY A 209 -3.51 -1.60 -0.44
CA GLY A 209 -2.40 -0.70 -0.17
C GLY A 209 -2.37 -0.26 1.29
N GLU A 210 -3.52 0.05 1.86
CA GLU A 210 -3.73 0.33 3.28
C GLU A 210 -4.92 -0.48 3.76
N SER A 211 -4.81 -1.03 4.96
CA SER A 211 -5.97 -1.62 5.62
C SER A 211 -5.86 -1.60 7.13
N THR A 212 -6.95 -1.28 7.80
CA THR A 212 -7.05 -1.25 9.26
C THR A 212 -8.52 -1.35 9.66
N PRO A 213 -8.89 -2.00 10.78
CA PRO A 213 -10.26 -2.17 11.22
C PRO A 213 -10.86 -0.89 11.82
N ALA A 214 -10.98 0.18 11.02
CA ALA A 214 -11.60 1.42 11.48
C ALA A 214 -13.03 1.17 12.00
N GLU A 215 -13.41 1.88 13.06
CA GLU A 215 -14.66 1.72 13.85
C GLU A 215 -14.76 0.42 14.66
N VAL A 216 -13.87 -0.54 14.45
CA VAL A 216 -13.90 -1.86 15.10
C VAL A 216 -12.73 -2.06 16.06
N GLY A 217 -11.53 -1.66 15.67
CA GLY A 217 -10.29 -1.89 16.42
C GLY A 217 -10.06 -3.36 16.77
N VAL A 218 -9.20 -3.61 17.77
CA VAL A 218 -8.86 -4.96 18.24
C VAL A 218 -9.39 -5.29 19.64
N LEU A 219 -9.78 -4.28 20.42
CA LEU A 219 -9.97 -4.42 21.87
C LEU A 219 -11.18 -5.31 22.24
N GLU A 220 -12.15 -5.48 21.36
CA GLU A 220 -13.34 -6.32 21.60
C GLU A 220 -13.13 -7.81 21.25
N GLY A 221 -11.88 -8.26 21.03
CA GLY A 221 -11.52 -9.67 20.92
C GLY A 221 -12.28 -10.41 19.80
N GLU A 222 -13.09 -11.40 20.19
CA GLU A 222 -13.91 -12.18 19.25
C GLU A 222 -14.83 -11.31 18.39
N LYS A 223 -15.41 -10.26 18.98
CA LYS A 223 -16.28 -9.34 18.25
C LYS A 223 -15.50 -8.53 17.23
N SER A 224 -14.31 -8.04 17.57
CA SER A 224 -13.41 -7.38 16.62
C SER A 224 -13.04 -8.32 15.46
N TRP A 225 -12.68 -9.57 15.78
CA TRP A 225 -12.34 -10.59 14.78
C TRP A 225 -13.47 -10.84 13.79
N GLY A 226 -14.68 -11.16 14.27
CA GLY A 226 -15.83 -11.46 13.41
C GLY A 226 -16.35 -10.23 12.65
N ASN A 227 -16.23 -9.03 13.22
CA ASN A 227 -16.76 -7.83 12.59
C ASN A 227 -15.93 -7.36 11.41
N TRP A 228 -14.60 -7.54 11.46
CA TRP A 228 -13.70 -7.03 10.42
C TRP A 228 -12.70 -8.07 9.90
N PHE A 229 -11.87 -8.68 10.75
CA PHE A 229 -10.74 -9.52 10.32
C PHE A 229 -11.16 -10.77 9.55
N GLU A 230 -12.15 -11.52 10.05
CA GLU A 230 -12.65 -12.71 9.36
C GLU A 230 -13.20 -12.34 7.98
N LYS A 231 -13.97 -11.23 7.91
CA LYS A 231 -14.53 -10.73 6.66
C LYS A 231 -13.43 -10.25 5.72
N TYR A 232 -12.39 -9.61 6.25
CA TYR A 232 -11.27 -9.07 5.49
C TYR A 232 -10.51 -10.19 4.78
N PHE A 233 -10.10 -11.23 5.52
CA PHE A 233 -9.39 -12.35 4.90
C PHE A 233 -10.29 -13.18 3.97
N ARG A 234 -11.59 -13.33 4.30
CA ARG A 234 -12.56 -13.96 3.38
C ARG A 234 -12.71 -13.16 2.09
N TRP A 235 -12.78 -11.84 2.19
CA TRP A 235 -12.88 -10.92 1.05
C TRP A 235 -11.61 -11.01 0.19
N ILE A 236 -10.41 -10.96 0.79
CA ILE A 236 -9.14 -11.19 0.08
C ILE A 236 -9.17 -12.52 -0.69
N ASN A 237 -9.57 -13.61 -0.02
CA ASN A 237 -9.60 -14.94 -0.64
C ASN A 237 -10.62 -15.06 -1.78
N SER A 238 -11.70 -14.27 -1.74
CA SER A 238 -12.70 -14.27 -2.81
C SER A 238 -12.26 -13.51 -4.07
N HIS A 239 -11.20 -12.71 -3.99
CA HIS A 239 -10.70 -11.86 -5.08
C HIS A 239 -9.32 -12.31 -5.54
N LYS A 240 -9.28 -13.17 -6.57
CA LYS A 240 -8.03 -13.78 -7.08
C LYS A 240 -7.03 -12.78 -7.65
N GLN A 241 -7.47 -11.57 -7.97
CA GLN A 241 -6.62 -10.48 -8.42
C GLN A 241 -5.89 -9.78 -7.28
N ILE A 242 -6.30 -9.97 -6.01
CA ILE A 242 -5.57 -9.45 -4.87
C ILE A 242 -4.32 -10.30 -4.66
N LYS A 243 -3.16 -9.64 -4.72
CA LYS A 243 -1.84 -10.29 -4.70
C LYS A 243 -0.91 -9.71 -3.64
N ALA A 244 -1.34 -8.69 -2.90
CA ALA A 244 -0.62 -8.12 -1.78
C ALA A 244 -1.59 -7.43 -0.82
N PHE A 245 -1.24 -7.37 0.46
CA PHE A 245 -1.90 -6.48 1.43
C PHE A 245 -0.90 -5.86 2.41
N CYS A 246 -1.23 -4.66 2.88
CA CYS A 246 -0.55 -3.99 3.99
C CYS A 246 -1.52 -3.70 5.13
N TYR A 247 -1.23 -4.21 6.32
CA TYR A 247 -1.98 -3.90 7.54
C TYR A 247 -1.37 -2.71 8.29
N ILE A 248 -2.16 -1.71 8.65
CA ILE A 248 -1.74 -0.60 9.51
C ILE A 248 -1.92 -1.01 10.97
N ASN A 249 -0.81 -1.31 11.64
CA ASN A 249 -0.78 -1.71 13.05
C ASN A 249 -0.60 -0.49 13.96
N TRP A 250 -1.63 0.33 14.06
CA TRP A 250 -1.56 1.64 14.71
C TRP A 250 -2.63 1.82 15.78
N ASP A 251 -2.29 2.58 16.82
CA ASP A 251 -3.29 3.10 17.74
C ASP A 251 -3.75 4.47 17.25
N TRP A 252 -4.91 4.51 16.58
CA TRP A 252 -5.45 5.75 16.05
C TRP A 252 -6.08 6.62 17.13
N ALA A 253 -6.27 6.12 18.36
CA ALA A 253 -6.81 6.90 19.46
C ALA A 253 -5.78 7.89 20.03
N ILE A 254 -4.49 7.57 19.93
CA ILE A 254 -3.40 8.46 20.38
C ILE A 254 -3.03 9.52 19.33
N ASP A 255 -3.32 9.28 18.05
CA ASP A 255 -3.03 10.20 16.96
C ASP A 255 -4.20 11.18 16.73
N LYS A 256 -4.03 12.41 17.21
CA LYS A 256 -5.03 13.49 17.07
C LYS A 256 -5.03 14.16 15.69
N THR A 257 -4.16 13.75 14.75
CA THR A 257 -3.98 14.44 13.46
C THR A 257 -4.92 13.95 12.36
N TRP A 258 -5.50 12.75 12.48
CA TRP A 258 -6.40 12.14 11.50
C TRP A 258 -7.87 12.23 11.93
N GLY A 259 -8.40 13.46 12.05
CA GLY A 259 -9.73 13.74 12.62
C GLY A 259 -10.85 12.81 12.13
N SER A 260 -11.80 12.38 12.97
CA SER A 260 -12.15 12.79 14.33
C SER A 260 -11.53 11.91 15.43
N PRO A 261 -11.18 12.45 16.61
CA PRO A 261 -10.84 11.64 17.78
C PRO A 261 -11.93 10.60 18.05
N GLY A 262 -11.58 9.30 18.03
CA GLY A 262 -12.42 8.24 18.57
C GLY A 262 -13.16 7.31 17.59
N THR A 263 -13.03 7.43 16.26
CA THR A 263 -13.72 6.51 15.33
C THR A 263 -12.83 5.42 14.73
N TRP A 264 -11.50 5.56 14.72
CA TRP A 264 -10.62 4.55 14.09
C TRP A 264 -10.17 3.45 15.08
N GLY A 265 -10.10 3.77 16.37
CA GLY A 265 -9.79 2.83 17.46
C GLY A 265 -8.34 2.36 17.51
N ASN A 266 -8.04 1.47 18.45
CA ASN A 266 -6.74 0.82 18.55
C ASN A 266 -6.71 -0.41 17.63
N CYS A 267 -5.82 -0.40 16.64
CA CYS A 267 -5.67 -1.43 15.62
C CYS A 267 -4.37 -2.24 15.77
N ARG A 268 -3.67 -2.13 16.89
CA ARG A 268 -2.47 -2.92 17.17
C ARG A 268 -2.87 -4.34 17.56
N ILE A 269 -2.58 -5.32 16.72
CA ILE A 269 -3.05 -6.70 16.96
C ILE A 269 -2.52 -7.27 18.29
N GLU A 270 -1.34 -6.84 18.73
CA GLU A 270 -0.71 -7.26 19.98
C GLU A 270 -1.45 -6.79 21.25
N GLU A 271 -2.35 -5.82 21.14
CA GLU A 271 -3.14 -5.30 22.26
C GLU A 271 -4.36 -6.18 22.59
N ASN A 272 -4.61 -7.24 21.81
CA ASN A 272 -5.63 -8.23 22.13
C ASN A 272 -5.20 -9.64 21.75
N GLU A 273 -5.03 -10.52 22.74
CA GLU A 273 -4.50 -11.87 22.55
C GLU A 273 -5.37 -12.74 21.63
N ILE A 274 -6.69 -12.61 21.68
CA ILE A 274 -7.62 -13.38 20.83
C ILE A 274 -7.43 -12.98 19.37
N VAL A 275 -7.46 -11.68 19.08
CA VAL A 275 -7.26 -11.16 17.72
C VAL A 275 -5.87 -11.55 17.22
N ARG A 276 -4.82 -11.33 18.01
CA ARG A 276 -3.44 -11.69 17.66
C ARG A 276 -3.31 -13.17 17.28
N LYS A 277 -3.76 -14.09 18.13
CA LYS A 277 -3.64 -15.54 17.89
C LYS A 277 -4.36 -15.98 16.63
N LYS A 278 -5.55 -15.42 16.37
CA LYS A 278 -6.30 -15.72 15.14
C LYS A 278 -5.65 -15.13 13.90
N PHE A 279 -5.11 -13.92 14.00
CA PHE A 279 -4.37 -13.28 12.91
C PHE A 279 -3.13 -14.09 12.53
N VAL A 280 -2.31 -14.47 13.53
CA VAL A 280 -1.13 -15.33 13.35
C VAL A 280 -1.51 -16.67 12.73
N ARG A 281 -2.61 -17.29 13.18
CA ARG A 281 -3.11 -18.54 12.60
C ARG A 281 -3.50 -18.39 11.12
N GLU A 282 -4.14 -17.29 10.75
CA GLU A 282 -4.46 -17.00 9.34
C GLU A 282 -3.16 -16.85 8.52
N LEU A 283 -2.18 -16.09 9.02
CA LEU A 283 -0.88 -15.94 8.34
C LEU A 283 -0.15 -17.27 8.12
N GLY A 284 -0.40 -18.29 8.96
CA GLY A 284 0.09 -19.65 8.74
C GLY A 284 -0.38 -20.33 7.47
N ASN A 285 -1.33 -19.76 6.73
CA ASN A 285 -1.72 -20.27 5.42
C ASN A 285 -0.57 -20.12 4.40
N PRO A 286 -0.17 -21.19 3.70
CA PRO A 286 0.98 -21.18 2.78
C PRO A 286 0.79 -20.28 1.55
N LYS A 287 -0.40 -19.70 1.33
CA LYS A 287 -0.63 -18.71 0.27
C LYS A 287 0.11 -17.39 0.55
N TYR A 288 0.38 -17.07 1.81
CA TYR A 288 1.04 -15.81 2.15
C TYR A 288 2.55 -15.89 1.93
N ILE A 289 3.11 -14.84 1.34
CA ILE A 289 4.56 -14.65 1.20
C ILE A 289 5.01 -13.72 2.31
N HIS A 290 5.82 -14.27 3.21
CA HIS A 290 6.44 -13.58 4.34
C HIS A 290 7.87 -13.18 4.01
N ASN A 291 8.53 -12.50 4.95
CA ASN A 291 9.94 -12.16 4.84
C ASN A 291 10.77 -13.42 4.62
N GLN A 292 11.60 -13.39 3.58
CA GLN A 292 12.44 -14.50 3.14
C GLN A 292 13.60 -13.92 2.34
N LYS A 293 14.55 -14.76 1.92
CA LYS A 293 15.65 -14.28 1.06
C LYS A 293 15.10 -13.67 -0.22
N MET A 294 15.73 -12.60 -0.70
CA MET A 294 15.24 -11.89 -1.88
C MET A 294 15.28 -12.74 -3.14
N GLU A 295 16.25 -13.65 -3.25
CA GLU A 295 16.31 -14.66 -4.34
C GLU A 295 15.06 -15.56 -4.35
N ASP A 296 14.60 -16.02 -3.18
CA ASP A 296 13.38 -16.83 -3.06
C ASP A 296 12.12 -16.02 -3.39
N PHE A 297 12.12 -14.72 -3.08
CA PHE A 297 11.03 -13.82 -3.50
C PHE A 297 11.04 -13.63 -5.02
N LEU A 298 12.20 -13.29 -5.57
CA LEU A 298 12.37 -13.04 -6.99
C LEU A 298 12.07 -14.29 -7.82
N GLY A 299 12.44 -15.49 -7.38
CA GLY A 299 12.06 -16.75 -8.03
C GLY A 299 10.55 -17.05 -7.99
N LYS A 300 9.80 -16.49 -7.03
CA LYS A 300 8.33 -16.62 -6.96
C LYS A 300 7.59 -15.63 -7.85
N VAL A 301 8.25 -14.55 -8.28
CA VAL A 301 7.64 -13.47 -9.10
C VAL A 301 8.19 -13.42 -10.53
N TYR A 302 9.43 -13.88 -10.74
CA TYR A 302 10.07 -14.04 -12.03
C TYR A 302 10.33 -15.53 -12.27
N THR A 303 9.72 -16.08 -13.31
CA THR A 303 10.13 -17.35 -13.91
C THR A 303 10.98 -17.02 -15.13
N TYR A 304 12.19 -17.56 -15.21
CA TYR A 304 13.03 -17.48 -16.40
C TYR A 304 12.43 -18.29 -17.54
#